data_AF-A0A955B4K8-F1
#
_entry.id   AF-A0A955B4K8-F1
#
_cell.length_a   1.000
_cell.length_b   1.000
_cell.length_c   1.000
_cell.angle_alpha   90.00
_cell.angle_beta   90.00
_cell.angle_gamma   90.00
#
_symmetry.space_group_name_H-M   'P 1'
#
loop_
_entity.id
_entity.type
_entity.pdbx_description
1 polymer ?
#
loop_
_entity_poly.entity_id
_entity_poly.type
_entity_poly.pdbx_seq_one_letter_code
_entity_poly.pdbx_strand_id
1 'polypeptide(L)'
;MLRLLASFLLLFGVTTATFAGVRFHFDYQYDDSGFFDDPARRDTLEMAGQMVLRYADNLAAIEPDEEHSWSAIITPPNTGGLEFVGDFPVAEDTIIVYVGARETEDLAYAIGSGGTTSSDGDFALAVRYRGQAGAAESPPEDVGVWGGTLTFSQNMNWHFGIEDSTLQFEQFDFMTVAMHELTHLLGVGQSPSFNALANFQGRFTGPEAVDVSSPTNRILELDELEHHFRENTKSRYGGRLQQSLMEPGIPNGERLYLTQLDRAVLRDIGWEEATPGDANTDRVFDSGDLVTMFQGAKYETGKLASWADGDFNDNGRFTSQDLVLALAEGNYVTSATSLDVANNEASNDATVEITYDAGTGDLSVNASAMLSTLQINSAAQLFRADAGIGFNGIFDVLRADKLFRMAPGGLNAQLSLGSVLPTGLSEDDLLSDIQFD
;
A
#
# COMPACT_ATOMS: atom_id res chain seq x y z
N MET A 1 -28.98 9.21 50.03
CA MET A 1 -28.67 9.55 48.63
C MET A 1 -27.16 9.48 48.44
N LEU A 2 -26.73 8.86 47.34
CA LEU A 2 -25.37 8.66 46.81
C LEU A 2 -24.41 7.68 47.54
N ARG A 3 -24.29 6.49 46.94
CA ARG A 3 -23.12 5.61 47.03
C ARG A 3 -22.17 6.00 45.89
N LEU A 4 -20.91 6.32 46.19
CA LEU A 4 -19.84 6.36 45.18
C LEU A 4 -19.38 4.93 44.92
N LEU A 5 -19.57 4.43 43.70
CA LEU A 5 -18.79 3.35 43.13
C LEU A 5 -17.78 3.98 42.18
N ALA A 6 -16.49 3.85 42.50
CA ALA A 6 -15.41 4.14 41.56
C ALA A 6 -15.27 2.93 40.63
N SER A 7 -15.65 3.09 39.36
CA SER A 7 -15.30 2.14 38.31
C SER A 7 -13.85 2.38 37.90
N PHE A 8 -13.01 1.37 38.12
CA PHE A 8 -11.65 1.31 37.58
C PHE A 8 -11.77 0.91 36.11
N LEU A 9 -11.66 1.88 35.19
CA LEU A 9 -11.55 1.61 33.76
C LEU A 9 -10.08 1.29 33.46
N LEU A 10 -9.76 0.01 33.31
CA LEU A 10 -8.49 -0.41 32.71
C LEU A 10 -8.55 -0.06 31.22
N LEU A 11 -7.95 1.07 30.83
CA LEU A 11 -7.59 1.33 29.44
C LEU A 11 -6.46 0.37 29.08
N PHE A 12 -6.76 -0.70 28.35
CA PHE A 12 -5.77 -1.25 27.44
C PHE A 12 -5.67 -0.26 26.28
N GLY A 13 -4.60 0.54 26.28
CA GLY A 13 -4.22 1.29 25.09
C GLY A 13 -3.78 0.27 24.04
N VAL A 14 -4.72 -0.18 23.21
CA VAL A 14 -4.38 -0.80 21.93
C VAL A 14 -3.91 0.37 21.08
N THR A 15 -2.60 0.46 20.87
CA THR A 15 -2.07 1.28 19.77
C THR A 15 -2.58 0.63 18.50
N THR A 16 -3.65 1.17 17.92
CA THR A 16 -4.05 0.83 16.55
C THR A 16 -2.93 1.32 15.67
N ALA A 17 -2.26 0.42 14.95
CA ALA A 17 -1.41 0.82 13.84
C ALA A 17 -2.27 1.67 12.90
N THR A 18 -1.78 2.86 12.55
CA THR A 18 -2.45 3.73 11.59
C THR A 18 -2.16 3.16 10.20
N PHE A 19 -3.20 2.69 9.53
CA PHE A 19 -3.13 2.39 8.10
C PHE A 19 -3.00 3.71 7.34
N ALA A 20 -1.97 3.84 6.51
CA ALA A 20 -1.62 5.09 5.82
C ALA A 20 -1.81 5.04 4.30
N GLY A 21 -2.28 3.92 3.75
CA GLY A 21 -2.51 3.78 2.32
C GLY A 21 -3.98 3.81 1.91
N VAL A 22 -4.18 3.59 0.63
CA VAL A 22 -5.47 3.71 -0.03
C VAL A 22 -6.45 2.65 0.48
N ARG A 23 -7.69 3.07 0.76
CA ARG A 23 -8.79 2.23 1.24
C ARG A 23 -10.06 2.45 0.45
N PHE A 24 -10.83 1.38 0.29
CA PHE A 24 -12.22 1.49 -0.15
C PHE A 24 -13.12 1.86 1.03
N HIS A 25 -14.09 2.74 0.78
CA HIS A 25 -15.20 3.00 1.68
C HIS A 25 -16.49 2.60 0.98
N PHE A 26 -17.04 1.44 1.33
CA PHE A 26 -18.29 0.96 0.77
C PHE A 26 -19.49 1.64 1.45
N ASP A 27 -20.23 2.40 0.66
CA ASP A 27 -21.46 3.07 1.08
C ASP A 27 -22.68 2.36 0.47
N TYR A 28 -23.56 1.85 1.33
CA TYR A 28 -24.73 1.05 0.95
C TYR A 28 -26.02 1.87 0.88
N GLN A 29 -25.97 3.21 0.95
CA GLN A 29 -27.18 4.05 1.00
C GLN A 29 -28.11 3.91 -0.23
N TYR A 30 -27.56 3.43 -1.35
CA TYR A 30 -28.30 3.17 -2.59
C TYR A 30 -28.64 1.68 -2.80
N ASP A 31 -28.50 0.81 -1.79
CA ASP A 31 -28.95 -0.58 -1.85
C ASP A 31 -30.42 -0.75 -1.41
N ASP A 32 -31.34 -0.19 -2.19
CA ASP A 32 -32.79 -0.28 -1.89
C ASP A 32 -33.33 -1.71 -1.86
N SER A 33 -32.57 -2.66 -2.41
CA SER A 33 -32.95 -4.06 -2.47
C SER A 33 -32.71 -4.85 -1.19
N GLY A 34 -31.90 -4.29 -0.28
CA GLY A 34 -31.41 -5.02 0.89
C GLY A 34 -30.48 -6.19 0.52
N PHE A 35 -29.86 -6.18 -0.67
CA PHE A 35 -28.93 -7.23 -1.07
C PHE A 35 -27.76 -7.33 -0.10
N PHE A 36 -27.29 -6.22 0.44
CA PHE A 36 -26.25 -6.15 1.44
C PHE A 36 -26.79 -6.09 2.87
N ASP A 37 -28.07 -6.32 3.15
CA ASP A 37 -28.55 -6.45 4.54
C ASP A 37 -27.95 -7.67 5.25
N ASP A 38 -27.48 -8.65 4.48
CA ASP A 38 -26.69 -9.78 4.98
C ASP A 38 -25.24 -9.33 5.26
N PRO A 39 -24.80 -9.31 6.53
CA PRO A 39 -23.45 -8.87 6.87
C PRO A 39 -22.36 -9.74 6.23
N ALA A 40 -22.61 -11.02 5.96
CA ALA A 40 -21.62 -11.89 5.33
C ALA A 40 -21.25 -11.42 3.90
N ARG A 41 -22.18 -10.76 3.21
CA ARG A 41 -21.91 -10.20 1.87
C ARG A 41 -21.06 -8.94 1.95
N ARG A 42 -21.27 -8.12 2.99
CA ARG A 42 -20.41 -6.97 3.30
C ARG A 42 -19.01 -7.44 3.65
N ASP A 43 -18.88 -8.43 4.53
CA ASP A 43 -17.59 -8.99 4.93
C ASP A 43 -16.79 -9.54 3.72
N THR A 44 -17.47 -10.20 2.77
CA THR A 44 -16.82 -10.69 1.54
C THR A 44 -16.43 -9.57 0.58
N LEU A 45 -17.22 -8.49 0.50
CA LEU A 45 -16.86 -7.31 -0.29
C LEU A 45 -15.68 -6.55 0.33
N GLU A 46 -15.66 -6.39 1.65
CA GLU A 46 -14.52 -5.84 2.39
C GLU A 46 -13.25 -6.66 2.15
N MET A 47 -13.36 -8.00 2.22
CA MET A 47 -12.25 -8.89 1.88
C MET A 47 -11.81 -8.72 0.42
N ALA A 48 -12.74 -8.60 -0.53
CA ALA A 48 -12.39 -8.34 -1.94
C ALA A 48 -11.58 -7.04 -2.09
N GLY A 49 -11.99 -5.97 -1.40
CA GLY A 49 -11.24 -4.71 -1.32
C GLY A 49 -9.83 -4.89 -0.76
N GLN A 50 -9.69 -5.64 0.34
CA GLN A 50 -8.40 -5.95 0.95
C GLN A 50 -7.49 -6.79 0.04
N MET A 51 -8.04 -7.70 -0.76
CA MET A 51 -7.26 -8.51 -1.71
C MET A 51 -6.76 -7.71 -2.93
N VAL A 52 -7.51 -6.67 -3.31
CA VAL A 52 -7.13 -5.73 -4.39
C VAL A 52 -6.04 -4.77 -3.89
N LEU A 53 -6.23 -4.16 -2.72
CA LEU A 53 -5.40 -3.07 -2.23
C LEU A 53 -4.08 -3.53 -1.62
N ARG A 54 -3.00 -2.88 -2.06
CA ARG A 54 -1.65 -2.92 -1.47
C ARG A 54 -0.81 -1.72 -1.92
N TYR A 55 -1.49 -0.60 -2.14
CA TYR A 55 -0.91 0.57 -2.78
C TYR A 55 -0.55 1.60 -1.72
N ALA A 56 0.66 2.12 -1.82
CA ALA A 56 1.22 3.12 -0.92
C ALA A 56 1.10 4.55 -1.49
N ASP A 57 0.32 4.73 -2.56
CA ASP A 57 -0.13 6.01 -3.09
C ASP A 57 -0.77 6.87 -2.00
N ASN A 58 -0.68 8.19 -2.19
CA ASN A 58 -1.29 9.19 -1.32
C ASN A 58 -2.30 10.02 -2.11
N LEU A 59 -3.59 9.73 -1.95
CA LEU A 59 -4.68 10.44 -2.63
C LEU A 59 -5.09 11.66 -1.81
N ALA A 60 -4.78 12.87 -2.30
CA ALA A 60 -5.15 14.12 -1.63
C ALA A 60 -6.67 14.26 -1.45
N ALA A 61 -7.11 14.80 -0.32
CA ALA A 61 -8.52 15.05 -0.04
C ALA A 61 -9.17 16.01 -1.06
N ILE A 62 -10.50 15.91 -1.18
CA ILE A 62 -11.35 16.90 -1.85
C ILE A 62 -12.27 17.47 -0.79
N GLU A 63 -12.03 18.73 -0.40
CA GLU A 63 -12.77 19.41 0.67
C GLU A 63 -13.44 20.68 0.12
N PRO A 64 -14.73 20.62 -0.25
CA PRO A 64 -15.48 21.81 -0.65
C PRO A 64 -15.56 22.84 0.49
N ASP A 65 -15.58 24.13 0.14
CA ASP A 65 -15.71 25.25 1.07
C ASP A 65 -16.63 26.36 0.52
N GLU A 66 -16.60 27.56 1.10
CA GLU A 66 -17.44 28.69 0.64
C GLU A 66 -17.07 29.21 -0.76
N GLU A 67 -15.85 28.97 -1.23
CA GLU A 67 -15.31 29.44 -2.51
C GLU A 67 -15.18 28.30 -3.55
N HIS A 68 -15.09 27.05 -3.10
CA HIS A 68 -14.82 25.88 -3.90
C HIS A 68 -15.95 24.84 -3.78
N SER A 69 -16.55 24.50 -4.92
CA SER A 69 -17.64 23.52 -4.99
C SER A 69 -17.40 22.54 -6.13
N TRP A 70 -17.91 21.32 -5.97
CA TRP A 70 -17.95 20.35 -7.06
C TRP A 70 -19.13 19.42 -6.86
N SER A 71 -19.40 18.61 -7.87
CA SER A 71 -20.38 17.55 -7.79
C SER A 71 -19.78 16.26 -8.32
N ALA A 72 -19.86 15.21 -7.52
CA ALA A 72 -19.61 13.85 -7.98
C ALA A 72 -20.73 13.45 -8.95
N ILE A 73 -20.35 12.80 -10.04
CA ILE A 73 -21.30 12.22 -10.99
C ILE A 73 -21.34 10.73 -10.72
N ILE A 74 -22.52 10.22 -10.37
CA ILE A 74 -22.71 8.81 -10.06
C ILE A 74 -23.82 8.20 -10.89
N THR A 75 -23.79 6.89 -11.00
CA THR A 75 -24.89 6.09 -11.54
C THR A 75 -25.41 5.19 -10.42
N PRO A 76 -26.37 5.65 -9.57
CA PRO A 76 -26.73 4.93 -8.37
C PRO A 76 -27.13 3.47 -8.65
N PRO A 77 -26.66 2.51 -7.83
CA PRO A 77 -26.86 1.09 -8.10
C PRO A 77 -28.33 0.65 -8.12
N ASN A 78 -29.20 1.30 -7.34
CA ASN A 78 -30.66 1.06 -7.36
C ASN A 78 -31.35 1.49 -8.65
N THR A 79 -30.97 2.62 -9.26
CA THR A 79 -31.74 3.21 -10.38
C THR A 79 -31.07 3.07 -11.74
N GLY A 80 -29.74 3.16 -11.80
CA GLY A 80 -29.00 3.21 -13.05
C GLY A 80 -29.12 4.51 -13.82
N GLY A 81 -29.82 5.50 -13.25
CA GLY A 81 -29.86 6.85 -13.78
C GLY A 81 -28.60 7.61 -13.39
N LEU A 82 -28.31 8.70 -14.09
CA LEU A 82 -27.24 9.61 -13.70
C LEU A 82 -27.73 10.53 -12.57
N GLU A 83 -26.95 10.67 -11.51
CA GLU A 83 -27.19 11.55 -10.37
C GLU A 83 -25.96 12.43 -10.08
N PHE A 84 -26.19 13.65 -9.59
CA PHE A 84 -25.16 14.58 -9.17
C PHE A 84 -25.22 14.76 -7.65
N VAL A 85 -24.12 14.44 -6.96
CA VAL A 85 -23.98 14.66 -5.52
C VAL A 85 -23.14 15.92 -5.32
N GLY A 86 -23.80 17.02 -4.94
CA GLY A 86 -23.16 18.32 -4.75
C GLY A 86 -22.39 18.43 -3.43
N ASP A 87 -21.33 19.25 -3.42
CA ASP A 87 -20.46 19.54 -2.29
C ASP A 87 -19.99 18.27 -1.58
N PHE A 88 -19.51 17.32 -2.38
CA PHE A 88 -19.17 15.97 -1.93
C PHE A 88 -17.76 15.92 -1.32
N PRO A 89 -17.59 15.75 0.00
CA PRO A 89 -16.25 15.64 0.57
C PRO A 89 -15.68 14.24 0.36
N VAL A 90 -14.38 14.16 0.06
CA VAL A 90 -13.68 12.87 -0.05
C VAL A 90 -12.36 12.99 0.71
N ALA A 91 -12.25 12.26 1.83
CA ALA A 91 -11.06 12.27 2.67
C ALA A 91 -9.82 11.77 1.93
N GLU A 92 -8.62 12.03 2.48
CA GLU A 92 -7.37 11.46 1.98
C GLU A 92 -7.46 9.93 1.91
N ASP A 93 -6.76 9.35 0.92
CA ASP A 93 -6.57 7.91 0.72
C ASP A 93 -7.86 7.09 0.67
N THR A 94 -8.99 7.73 0.42
CA THR A 94 -10.31 7.11 0.48
C THR A 94 -10.95 7.08 -0.90
N ILE A 95 -11.27 5.88 -1.37
CA ILE A 95 -12.06 5.65 -2.58
C ILE A 95 -13.48 5.30 -2.16
N ILE A 96 -14.43 6.22 -2.36
CA ILE A 96 -15.83 6.00 -1.96
C ILE A 96 -16.54 5.19 -3.05
N VAL A 97 -17.10 4.04 -2.67
CA VAL A 97 -17.81 3.16 -3.59
C VAL A 97 -19.25 3.06 -3.13
N TYR A 98 -20.18 3.62 -3.91
CA TYR A 98 -21.60 3.40 -3.68
C TYR A 98 -21.98 2.02 -4.21
N VAL A 99 -22.40 1.13 -3.32
CA VAL A 99 -22.65 -0.27 -3.62
C VAL A 99 -24.13 -0.59 -3.47
N GLY A 100 -24.64 -1.40 -4.38
CA GLY A 100 -25.96 -2.00 -4.27
C GLY A 100 -26.16 -3.08 -5.31
N ALA A 101 -27.39 -3.57 -5.40
CA ALA A 101 -27.77 -4.53 -6.42
C ALA A 101 -29.07 -4.13 -7.10
N ARG A 102 -29.21 -4.52 -8.37
CA ARG A 102 -30.47 -4.48 -9.12
C ARG A 102 -30.53 -5.61 -10.13
N GLU A 103 -31.67 -5.74 -10.83
CA GLU A 103 -31.75 -6.67 -11.96
C GLU A 103 -30.92 -6.13 -13.15
N THR A 104 -29.92 -6.89 -13.59
CA THR A 104 -29.00 -6.56 -14.70
C THR A 104 -28.69 -7.83 -15.51
N GLU A 105 -28.29 -7.66 -16.77
CA GLU A 105 -27.85 -8.77 -17.63
C GLU A 105 -26.42 -9.23 -17.29
N ASP A 106 -25.53 -8.29 -16.97
CA ASP A 106 -24.16 -8.57 -16.52
C ASP A 106 -24.13 -9.09 -15.08
N LEU A 107 -23.02 -9.72 -14.68
CA LEU A 107 -22.79 -10.17 -13.29
C LEU A 107 -22.72 -8.99 -12.33
N ALA A 108 -21.95 -7.98 -12.70
CA ALA A 108 -21.82 -6.71 -12.03
C ALA A 108 -21.26 -5.69 -13.05
N TYR A 109 -21.18 -4.43 -12.64
CA TYR A 109 -20.33 -3.44 -13.30
C TYR A 109 -19.94 -2.34 -12.31
N ALA A 110 -18.71 -1.88 -12.46
CA ALA A 110 -18.17 -0.68 -11.85
C ALA A 110 -18.12 0.48 -12.83
N ILE A 111 -18.54 1.66 -12.37
CA ILE A 111 -18.37 2.91 -13.12
C ILE A 111 -17.48 3.83 -12.29
N GLY A 112 -16.30 4.11 -12.83
CA GLY A 112 -15.28 4.96 -12.25
C GLY A 112 -15.61 6.45 -12.28
N SER A 113 -14.76 7.21 -11.62
CA SER A 113 -14.92 8.61 -11.23
C SER A 113 -15.24 9.58 -12.37
N GLY A 114 -16.42 10.21 -12.30
CA GLY A 114 -16.74 11.45 -13.00
C GLY A 114 -17.01 12.58 -12.00
N GLY A 115 -16.76 13.82 -12.38
CA GLY A 115 -17.00 14.96 -11.51
C GLY A 115 -17.03 16.27 -12.28
N THR A 116 -17.78 17.24 -11.78
CA THR A 116 -17.81 18.59 -12.36
C THR A 116 -17.54 19.62 -11.29
N THR A 117 -16.71 20.59 -11.61
CA THR A 117 -16.42 21.74 -10.76
C THR A 117 -16.33 22.98 -11.64
N SER A 118 -16.82 24.10 -11.13
CA SER A 118 -16.60 25.43 -11.72
C SER A 118 -15.40 26.16 -11.14
N SER A 119 -14.78 25.59 -10.11
CA SER A 119 -13.56 26.11 -9.50
C SER A 119 -12.36 25.90 -10.43
N ASP A 120 -11.30 26.68 -10.21
CA ASP A 120 -10.03 26.59 -10.90
C ASP A 120 -8.89 26.27 -9.93
N GLY A 121 -7.65 26.25 -10.43
CA GLY A 121 -6.45 26.02 -9.63
C GLY A 121 -6.37 24.62 -9.00
N ASP A 122 -5.75 24.56 -7.82
CA ASP A 122 -5.38 23.31 -7.15
C ASP A 122 -6.61 22.49 -6.75
N PHE A 123 -7.72 23.12 -6.38
CA PHE A 123 -8.96 22.41 -6.06
C PHE A 123 -9.51 21.64 -7.27
N ALA A 124 -9.51 22.27 -8.44
CA ALA A 124 -9.96 21.60 -9.67
C ALA A 124 -9.04 20.45 -10.09
N LEU A 125 -7.74 20.54 -9.79
CA LEU A 125 -6.79 19.44 -9.99
C LEU A 125 -7.02 18.32 -8.97
N ALA A 126 -7.28 18.63 -7.70
CA ALA A 126 -7.61 17.62 -6.68
C ALA A 126 -8.87 16.83 -7.04
N VAL A 127 -9.92 17.50 -7.55
CA VAL A 127 -11.15 16.83 -8.05
C VAL A 127 -10.85 15.85 -9.19
N ARG A 128 -9.89 16.16 -10.08
CA ARG A 128 -9.59 15.36 -11.28
C ARG A 128 -8.55 14.28 -11.06
N TYR A 129 -7.56 14.55 -10.20
CA TYR A 129 -6.31 13.82 -10.16
C TYR A 129 -5.86 13.48 -8.74
N ARG A 130 -6.57 13.95 -7.70
CA ARG A 130 -6.29 13.59 -6.30
C ARG A 130 -4.81 13.75 -5.91
N GLY A 131 -4.15 14.78 -6.44
CA GLY A 131 -2.74 15.07 -6.17
C GLY A 131 -1.72 14.13 -6.84
N GLN A 132 -2.15 13.21 -7.70
CA GLN A 132 -1.27 12.25 -8.38
C GLN A 132 -0.39 12.93 -9.44
N ALA A 133 0.91 12.71 -9.34
CA ALA A 133 1.91 13.31 -10.23
C ALA A 133 1.97 12.52 -11.54
N GLY A 134 1.82 13.19 -12.69
CA GLY A 134 1.74 12.49 -13.98
C GLY A 134 0.32 12.30 -14.49
N ALA A 135 -0.70 12.42 -13.63
CA ALA A 135 -2.10 12.23 -14.03
C ALA A 135 -2.64 13.33 -14.95
N ALA A 136 -2.04 14.53 -14.90
CA ALA A 136 -2.36 15.65 -15.77
C ALA A 136 -1.45 15.77 -17.00
N GLU A 137 -0.47 14.88 -17.15
CA GLU A 137 0.50 14.93 -18.26
C GLU A 137 -0.12 14.51 -19.60
N SER A 138 0.66 14.68 -20.67
CA SER A 138 0.26 14.28 -22.02
C SER A 138 1.38 13.48 -22.70
N PRO A 139 1.27 12.14 -22.76
CA PRO A 139 0.17 11.31 -22.23
C PRO A 139 0.11 11.30 -20.69
N PRO A 140 -1.07 11.03 -20.08
CA PRO A 140 -1.17 10.78 -18.65
C PRO A 140 -0.43 9.49 -18.27
N GLU A 141 0.33 9.56 -17.18
CA GLU A 141 1.15 8.44 -16.66
C GLU A 141 0.61 7.88 -15.34
N ASP A 142 -0.36 8.58 -14.73
CA ASP A 142 -0.89 8.26 -13.41
C ASP A 142 -2.41 8.46 -13.35
N VAL A 143 -3.06 7.97 -12.29
CA VAL A 143 -4.50 8.01 -12.08
C VAL A 143 -4.84 8.35 -10.63
N GLY A 144 -5.66 9.39 -10.44
CA GLY A 144 -6.27 9.71 -9.15
C GLY A 144 -7.77 9.58 -9.20
N VAL A 145 -8.33 8.61 -8.46
CA VAL A 145 -9.78 8.36 -8.39
C VAL A 145 -10.35 8.85 -7.08
N TRP A 146 -11.54 9.46 -7.11
CA TRP A 146 -12.29 9.77 -5.88
C TRP A 146 -13.15 8.59 -5.43
N GLY A 147 -13.58 7.75 -6.37
CA GLY A 147 -14.62 6.76 -6.13
C GLY A 147 -15.50 6.45 -7.33
N GLY A 148 -16.63 5.79 -7.08
CA GLY A 148 -17.55 5.39 -8.13
C GLY A 148 -18.73 4.60 -7.61
N THR A 149 -19.35 3.85 -8.51
CA THR A 149 -20.51 3.00 -8.20
C THR A 149 -20.22 1.56 -8.57
N LEU A 150 -20.64 0.62 -7.73
CA LEU A 150 -20.53 -0.81 -7.97
C LEU A 150 -21.93 -1.43 -7.86
N THR A 151 -22.41 -2.01 -8.96
CA THR A 151 -23.74 -2.62 -9.00
C THR A 151 -23.63 -4.11 -9.28
N PHE A 152 -24.17 -4.94 -8.40
CA PHE A 152 -24.27 -6.39 -8.62
C PHE A 152 -25.64 -6.79 -9.17
N SER A 153 -25.68 -7.86 -9.95
CA SER A 153 -26.93 -8.47 -10.40
C SER A 153 -27.61 -9.23 -9.27
N GLN A 154 -28.90 -9.01 -9.08
CA GLN A 154 -29.71 -9.81 -8.15
C GLN A 154 -30.11 -11.19 -8.71
N ASN A 155 -29.97 -11.39 -10.02
CA ASN A 155 -30.51 -12.55 -10.73
C ASN A 155 -29.51 -13.70 -10.88
N MET A 156 -28.32 -13.57 -10.29
CA MET A 156 -27.24 -14.56 -10.43
C MET A 156 -27.20 -15.51 -9.25
N ASN A 157 -26.76 -16.74 -9.52
CA ASN A 157 -26.52 -17.75 -8.50
C ASN A 157 -25.17 -17.50 -7.81
N TRP A 158 -25.17 -16.65 -6.79
CA TRP A 158 -23.94 -16.22 -6.11
C TRP A 158 -23.43 -17.22 -5.07
N HIS A 159 -22.11 -17.29 -4.94
CA HIS A 159 -21.41 -17.77 -3.76
C HIS A 159 -20.79 -16.59 -3.00
N PHE A 160 -21.16 -16.41 -1.74
CA PHE A 160 -20.74 -15.26 -0.91
C PHE A 160 -19.68 -15.60 0.15
N GLY A 161 -19.17 -16.84 0.20
CA GLY A 161 -18.23 -17.24 1.25
C GLY A 161 -16.86 -16.57 1.09
N ILE A 162 -16.25 -16.11 2.19
CA ILE A 162 -14.83 -15.67 2.20
C ILE A 162 -13.89 -16.81 1.80
N GLU A 163 -14.19 -18.03 2.21
CA GLU A 163 -13.48 -19.23 1.77
C GLU A 163 -14.25 -19.88 0.60
N ASP A 164 -13.54 -20.46 -0.35
CA ASP A 164 -14.12 -21.07 -1.56
C ASP A 164 -14.49 -22.55 -1.38
N SER A 165 -14.24 -23.14 -0.21
CA SER A 165 -14.49 -24.57 0.06
C SER A 165 -15.96 -25.02 -0.15
N THR A 166 -16.90 -24.08 -0.16
CA THR A 166 -18.33 -24.32 -0.39
C THR A 166 -18.81 -23.87 -1.77
N LEU A 167 -17.93 -23.32 -2.61
CA LEU A 167 -18.25 -22.88 -3.96
C LEU A 167 -18.69 -24.09 -4.81
N GLN A 168 -19.86 -23.96 -5.42
CA GLN A 168 -20.42 -25.00 -6.30
C GLN A 168 -20.19 -24.65 -7.77
N PHE A 169 -20.14 -25.68 -8.62
CA PHE A 169 -19.88 -25.52 -10.05
C PHE A 169 -20.81 -24.52 -10.74
N GLU A 170 -22.10 -24.47 -10.37
CA GLU A 170 -23.10 -23.59 -11.01
C GLU A 170 -23.16 -22.17 -10.43
N GLN A 171 -22.31 -21.85 -9.44
CA GLN A 171 -22.31 -20.54 -8.78
C GLN A 171 -21.26 -19.62 -9.38
N PHE A 172 -21.57 -18.33 -9.48
CA PHE A 172 -20.56 -17.30 -9.65
C PHE A 172 -19.99 -16.91 -8.30
N ASP A 173 -18.67 -16.79 -8.21
CA ASP A 173 -18.01 -16.38 -6.99
C ASP A 173 -18.09 -14.86 -6.82
N PHE A 174 -18.79 -14.41 -5.78
CA PHE A 174 -19.02 -12.98 -5.53
C PHE A 174 -17.70 -12.23 -5.28
N MET A 175 -16.75 -12.84 -4.58
CA MET A 175 -15.48 -12.20 -4.27
C MET A 175 -14.64 -12.00 -5.53
N THR A 176 -14.59 -13.00 -6.42
CA THR A 176 -13.96 -12.87 -7.74
C THR A 176 -14.53 -11.68 -8.51
N VAL A 177 -15.85 -11.59 -8.64
CA VAL A 177 -16.50 -10.50 -9.38
C VAL A 177 -16.26 -9.15 -8.70
N ALA A 178 -16.35 -9.09 -7.37
CA ALA A 178 -16.06 -7.86 -6.63
C ALA A 178 -14.63 -7.36 -6.86
N MET A 179 -13.62 -8.24 -6.83
CA MET A 179 -12.23 -7.86 -7.11
C MET A 179 -12.05 -7.36 -8.54
N HIS A 180 -12.72 -8.00 -9.52
CA HIS A 180 -12.70 -7.56 -10.92
C HIS A 180 -13.21 -6.13 -11.06
N GLU A 181 -14.40 -5.85 -10.54
CA GLU A 181 -15.02 -4.53 -10.64
C GLU A 181 -14.26 -3.46 -9.83
N LEU A 182 -13.71 -3.81 -8.67
CA LEU A 182 -12.87 -2.90 -7.90
C LEU A 182 -11.59 -2.55 -8.65
N THR A 183 -11.03 -3.49 -9.44
CA THR A 183 -9.86 -3.22 -10.29
C THR A 183 -10.20 -2.24 -11.42
N HIS A 184 -11.41 -2.32 -11.97
CA HIS A 184 -11.91 -1.28 -12.88
C HIS A 184 -12.02 0.09 -12.22
N LEU A 185 -12.48 0.17 -10.96
CA LEU A 185 -12.53 1.43 -10.21
C LEU A 185 -11.16 2.04 -9.95
N LEU A 186 -10.09 1.22 -9.92
CA LEU A 186 -8.71 1.70 -9.86
C LEU A 186 -8.19 2.21 -11.23
N GLY A 187 -9.00 2.14 -12.29
CA GLY A 187 -8.70 2.79 -13.57
C GLY A 187 -8.33 1.84 -14.71
N VAL A 188 -8.25 0.52 -14.48
CA VAL A 188 -8.02 -0.44 -15.56
C VAL A 188 -9.19 -0.42 -16.55
N GLY A 189 -8.92 -0.20 -17.83
CA GLY A 189 -9.95 -0.10 -18.87
C GLY A 189 -10.82 1.17 -18.82
N GLN A 190 -10.60 2.08 -17.86
CA GLN A 190 -11.43 3.29 -17.69
C GLN A 190 -10.63 4.59 -17.63
N SER A 191 -9.35 4.54 -17.23
CA SER A 191 -8.54 5.73 -16.97
C SER A 191 -7.84 6.29 -18.23
N PRO A 192 -7.54 7.59 -18.26
CA PRO A 192 -6.69 8.17 -19.29
C PRO A 192 -5.28 7.57 -19.38
N SER A 193 -4.67 7.18 -18.27
CA SER A 193 -3.33 6.54 -18.25
C SER A 193 -3.38 5.13 -18.83
N PHE A 194 -4.43 4.35 -18.55
CA PHE A 194 -4.66 3.08 -19.25
C PHE A 194 -4.81 3.29 -20.76
N ASN A 195 -5.64 4.24 -21.18
CA ASN A 195 -5.89 4.52 -22.59
C ASN A 195 -4.64 5.02 -23.33
N ALA A 196 -3.74 5.73 -22.64
CA ALA A 196 -2.45 6.13 -23.20
C ALA A 196 -1.55 4.94 -23.55
N LEU A 197 -1.76 3.80 -22.89
CA LEU A 197 -1.04 2.56 -23.09
C LEU A 197 -1.82 1.55 -23.94
N ALA A 198 -3.01 1.89 -24.43
CA ALA A 198 -3.72 1.13 -25.45
C ALA A 198 -3.37 1.67 -26.84
N ASN A 199 -2.74 0.84 -27.68
CA ASN A 199 -2.37 1.27 -29.03
C ASN A 199 -3.50 1.03 -30.05
N PHE A 200 -3.37 1.64 -31.24
CA PHE A 200 -4.34 1.55 -32.34
C PHE A 200 -4.62 0.13 -32.89
N GLN A 201 -3.89 -0.89 -32.43
CA GLN A 201 -4.07 -2.29 -32.80
C GLN A 201 -4.86 -3.07 -31.74
N GLY A 202 -5.42 -2.40 -30.72
CA GLY A 202 -6.13 -3.03 -29.61
C GLY A 202 -5.18 -3.84 -28.71
N ARG A 203 -4.02 -3.27 -28.38
CA ARG A 203 -3.03 -3.92 -27.51
C ARG A 203 -2.61 -3.00 -26.39
N PHE A 204 -2.49 -3.55 -25.19
CA PHE A 204 -1.87 -2.87 -24.08
C PHE A 204 -0.33 -2.90 -24.22
N THR A 205 0.32 -1.75 -24.01
CA THR A 205 1.76 -1.57 -24.22
C THR A 205 2.50 -1.11 -22.97
N GLY A 206 1.88 -1.19 -21.80
CA GLY A 206 2.55 -0.90 -20.53
C GLY A 206 3.80 -1.78 -20.33
N PRO A 207 4.96 -1.19 -19.99
CA PRO A 207 6.22 -1.93 -19.88
C PRO A 207 6.19 -3.04 -18.83
N GLU A 208 5.57 -2.81 -17.67
CA GLU A 208 5.48 -3.81 -16.59
C GLU A 208 4.63 -5.01 -17.03
N ALA A 209 3.49 -4.75 -17.65
CA ALA A 209 2.61 -5.80 -18.18
C ALA A 209 3.28 -6.59 -19.31
N VAL A 210 4.03 -5.90 -20.18
CA VAL A 210 4.83 -6.54 -21.25
C VAL A 210 5.91 -7.45 -20.67
N ASP A 211 6.59 -7.01 -19.61
CA ASP A 211 7.67 -7.76 -18.97
C ASP A 211 7.17 -9.03 -18.25
N VAL A 212 6.03 -8.94 -17.55
CA VAL A 212 5.37 -10.13 -16.97
C VAL A 212 4.84 -11.06 -18.07
N SER A 213 4.32 -10.49 -19.16
CA SER A 213 3.75 -11.17 -20.31
C SER A 213 2.55 -12.08 -19.97
N SER A 214 1.95 -12.68 -21.01
CA SER A 214 0.97 -13.76 -20.86
C SER A 214 1.34 -14.92 -21.78
N PRO A 215 1.40 -16.17 -21.28
CA PRO A 215 1.68 -17.34 -22.13
C PRO A 215 0.62 -17.58 -23.21
N THR A 216 -0.63 -17.13 -23.00
CA THR A 216 -1.76 -17.31 -23.92
C THR A 216 -2.14 -16.03 -24.67
N ASN A 217 -1.67 -14.86 -24.21
CA ASN A 217 -1.84 -13.56 -24.86
C ASN A 217 -0.52 -12.77 -24.89
N ARG A 218 0.49 -13.28 -25.60
CA ARG A 218 1.87 -12.74 -25.56
C ARG A 218 2.03 -11.29 -26.02
N ILE A 219 1.07 -10.79 -26.77
CA ILE A 219 1.06 -9.42 -27.33
C ILE A 219 0.01 -8.53 -26.65
N LEU A 220 -0.57 -9.00 -25.53
CA LEU A 220 -1.51 -8.27 -24.68
C LEU A 220 -2.66 -7.65 -25.48
N GLU A 221 -3.27 -8.45 -26.36
CA GLU A 221 -4.48 -8.05 -27.07
C GLU A 221 -5.61 -7.78 -26.08
N LEU A 222 -6.26 -6.63 -26.26
CA LEU A 222 -7.46 -6.23 -25.53
C LEU A 222 -8.71 -6.80 -26.21
N ASP A 223 -9.84 -6.74 -25.52
CA ASP A 223 -11.15 -7.03 -26.09
C ASP A 223 -11.62 -5.93 -27.06
N GLU A 224 -12.80 -6.10 -27.66
CA GLU A 224 -13.30 -5.17 -28.67
C GLU A 224 -13.61 -3.76 -28.14
N LEU A 225 -13.90 -3.63 -26.84
CA LEU A 225 -14.18 -2.36 -26.18
C LEU A 225 -12.93 -1.76 -25.51
N GLU A 226 -11.80 -2.46 -25.55
CA GLU A 226 -10.53 -2.06 -24.94
C GLU A 226 -10.60 -1.83 -23.42
N HIS A 227 -11.55 -2.48 -22.75
CA HIS A 227 -11.69 -2.40 -21.28
C HIS A 227 -11.08 -3.62 -20.56
N HIS A 228 -10.91 -4.72 -21.29
CA HIS A 228 -10.40 -5.99 -20.76
C HIS A 228 -9.27 -6.52 -21.62
N PHE A 229 -8.51 -7.47 -21.10
CA PHE A 229 -7.78 -8.37 -21.98
C PHE A 229 -8.75 -9.26 -22.75
N ARG A 230 -8.39 -9.67 -23.96
CA ARG A 230 -9.21 -10.63 -24.70
C ARG A 230 -9.38 -11.94 -23.92
N GLU A 231 -10.43 -12.68 -24.26
CA GLU A 231 -10.68 -14.02 -23.71
C GLU A 231 -9.47 -14.96 -23.83
N ASN A 232 -9.32 -15.85 -22.86
CA ASN A 232 -8.23 -16.80 -22.68
C ASN A 232 -6.86 -16.17 -22.37
N THR A 233 -6.82 -14.96 -21.83
CA THR A 233 -5.60 -14.33 -21.28
C THR A 233 -5.26 -14.88 -19.90
N LYS A 234 -4.20 -15.67 -19.80
CA LYS A 234 -3.78 -16.28 -18.53
C LYS A 234 -2.53 -15.63 -17.99
N SER A 235 -2.41 -15.54 -16.68
CA SER A 235 -1.19 -15.11 -15.99
C SER A 235 -1.09 -15.78 -14.62
N ARG A 236 0.02 -15.56 -13.91
CA ARG A 236 0.32 -16.29 -12.66
C ARG A 236 -0.28 -15.60 -11.44
N TYR A 237 -0.73 -16.41 -10.49
CA TYR A 237 -1.05 -16.03 -9.11
C TYR A 237 -0.58 -17.15 -8.18
N GLY A 238 0.12 -16.83 -7.10
CA GLY A 238 0.78 -17.83 -6.23
C GLY A 238 1.66 -18.82 -7.02
N GLY A 239 2.31 -18.35 -8.10
CA GLY A 239 3.09 -19.17 -9.04
C GLY A 239 2.28 -20.09 -9.98
N ARG A 240 0.96 -20.19 -9.83
CA ARG A 240 0.07 -21.02 -10.64
C ARG A 240 -0.55 -20.22 -11.77
N LEU A 241 -0.69 -20.84 -12.94
CA LEU A 241 -1.35 -20.20 -14.08
C LEU A 241 -2.87 -20.23 -13.85
N GLN A 242 -3.50 -19.06 -13.83
CA GLN A 242 -4.95 -18.89 -13.82
C GLN A 242 -5.40 -17.94 -14.93
N GLN A 243 -6.70 -17.82 -15.12
CA GLN A 243 -7.29 -16.75 -15.93
C GLN A 243 -6.88 -15.38 -15.35
N SER A 244 -6.54 -14.40 -16.20
CA SER A 244 -6.45 -13.01 -15.76
C SER A 244 -7.79 -12.59 -15.20
N LEU A 245 -7.77 -11.86 -14.09
CA LEU A 245 -9.00 -11.37 -13.50
C LEU A 245 -9.66 -10.39 -14.45
N MET A 246 -8.89 -9.59 -15.19
CA MET A 246 -9.37 -8.58 -16.15
C MET A 246 -9.71 -9.15 -17.54
N GLU A 247 -10.19 -10.40 -17.61
CA GLU A 247 -10.90 -10.91 -18.79
C GLU A 247 -12.39 -10.53 -18.72
N PRO A 248 -13.10 -10.37 -19.86
CA PRO A 248 -14.50 -9.97 -19.88
C PRO A 248 -15.47 -11.02 -19.31
N GLY A 249 -15.04 -12.28 -19.21
CA GLY A 249 -15.88 -13.39 -18.74
C GLY A 249 -15.31 -14.03 -17.49
N ILE A 250 -16.10 -14.09 -16.41
CA ILE A 250 -15.75 -14.82 -15.18
C ILE A 250 -16.37 -16.22 -15.21
N PRO A 251 -15.60 -17.30 -15.02
CA PRO A 251 -16.13 -18.66 -14.99
C PRO A 251 -16.96 -18.92 -13.73
N ASN A 252 -17.96 -19.79 -13.87
CA ASN A 252 -18.71 -20.36 -12.75
C ASN A 252 -17.89 -21.45 -12.04
N GLY A 253 -18.06 -21.57 -10.73
CA GLY A 253 -17.48 -22.64 -9.91
C GLY A 253 -15.99 -22.49 -9.62
N GLU A 254 -15.39 -21.35 -9.95
CA GLU A 254 -13.97 -21.08 -9.73
C GLU A 254 -13.79 -19.74 -9.01
N ARG A 255 -12.79 -19.70 -8.11
CA ARG A 255 -12.31 -18.47 -7.51
C ARG A 255 -11.04 -18.02 -8.21
N LEU A 256 -11.05 -16.79 -8.70
CA LEU A 256 -9.89 -16.14 -9.30
C LEU A 256 -9.43 -14.99 -8.40
N TYR A 257 -8.17 -14.61 -8.56
CA TYR A 257 -7.55 -13.47 -7.89
C TYR A 257 -6.85 -12.59 -8.93
N LEU A 258 -6.40 -11.39 -8.56
CA LEU A 258 -5.54 -10.59 -9.42
C LEU A 258 -4.25 -11.36 -9.72
N THR A 259 -3.97 -11.58 -10.99
CA THR A 259 -2.71 -12.16 -11.45
C THR A 259 -1.59 -11.13 -11.45
N GLN A 260 -0.36 -11.60 -11.62
CA GLN A 260 0.81 -10.77 -11.88
C GLN A 260 0.60 -9.81 -13.06
N LEU A 261 -0.17 -10.22 -14.08
CA LEU A 261 -0.48 -9.34 -15.22
C LEU A 261 -1.46 -8.24 -14.80
N ASP A 262 -2.51 -8.58 -14.05
CA ASP A 262 -3.50 -7.60 -13.59
C ASP A 262 -2.83 -6.54 -12.67
N ARG A 263 -1.94 -6.97 -11.78
CA ARG A 263 -1.13 -6.06 -10.94
C ARG A 263 -0.14 -5.22 -11.74
N ALA A 264 0.49 -5.81 -12.77
CA ALA A 264 1.41 -5.07 -13.64
C ALA A 264 0.72 -3.93 -14.40
N VAL A 265 -0.52 -4.15 -14.85
CA VAL A 265 -1.33 -3.07 -15.44
C VAL A 265 -1.56 -1.94 -14.44
N LEU A 266 -1.86 -2.26 -13.18
CA LEU A 266 -2.06 -1.22 -12.15
C LEU A 266 -0.79 -0.39 -11.92
N ARG A 267 0.39 -1.01 -11.92
CA ARG A 267 1.68 -0.30 -11.89
C ARG A 267 1.91 0.56 -13.13
N ASP A 268 1.62 0.03 -14.31
CA ASP A 268 1.79 0.75 -15.57
C ASP A 268 0.93 2.02 -15.67
N ILE A 269 -0.22 2.05 -14.98
CA ILE A 269 -1.15 3.20 -15.02
C ILE A 269 -0.97 4.19 -13.87
N GLY A 270 0.02 3.97 -12.99
CA GLY A 270 0.42 4.92 -11.95
C GLY A 270 0.51 4.36 -10.53
N TRP A 271 -0.18 3.27 -10.21
CA TRP A 271 -0.28 2.80 -8.82
C TRP A 271 1.05 2.28 -8.27
N GLU A 272 1.44 2.77 -7.10
CA GLU A 272 2.67 2.45 -6.40
C GLU A 272 2.41 1.34 -5.36
N GLU A 273 2.89 0.12 -5.62
CA GLU A 273 2.76 -0.99 -4.67
C GLU A 273 3.64 -0.78 -3.43
N ALA A 274 3.08 -1.10 -2.26
CA ALA A 274 3.84 -1.24 -1.03
C ALA A 274 4.89 -2.36 -1.17
N THR A 275 6.00 -2.22 -0.45
CA THR A 275 7.07 -3.23 -0.46
C THR A 275 6.77 -4.36 0.52
N PRO A 276 7.16 -5.62 0.25
CA PRO A 276 6.97 -6.73 1.18
C PRO A 276 7.39 -6.37 2.61
N GLY A 277 6.50 -6.54 3.58
CA GLY A 277 6.72 -6.12 4.97
C GLY A 277 5.98 -4.84 5.37
N ASP A 278 5.71 -3.92 4.44
CA ASP A 278 4.92 -2.70 4.66
C ASP A 278 3.42 -3.02 4.62
N ALA A 279 2.91 -3.58 5.72
CA ALA A 279 1.53 -4.04 5.87
C ALA A 279 0.54 -2.90 6.12
N ASN A 280 0.99 -1.79 6.72
CA ASN A 280 0.17 -0.60 6.93
C ASN A 280 0.28 0.42 5.79
N THR A 281 1.08 0.12 4.76
CA THR A 281 1.26 0.91 3.52
C THR A 281 1.77 2.33 3.77
N ASP A 282 2.59 2.52 4.81
CA ASP A 282 3.20 3.81 5.15
C ASP A 282 4.60 4.01 4.53
N ARG A 283 5.00 3.09 3.64
CA ARG A 283 6.30 3.03 2.95
C ARG A 283 7.48 2.69 3.87
N VAL A 284 7.22 2.24 5.10
CA VAL A 284 8.25 1.93 6.10
C VAL A 284 7.97 0.58 6.75
N PHE A 285 8.79 -0.43 6.44
CA PHE A 285 8.70 -1.71 7.15
C PHE A 285 9.26 -1.61 8.57
N ASP A 286 8.40 -1.53 9.59
CA ASP A 286 8.78 -1.46 10.99
C ASP A 286 7.89 -2.29 11.95
N SER A 287 8.00 -2.03 13.26
CA SER A 287 7.20 -2.75 14.27
C SER A 287 5.69 -2.54 14.14
N GLY A 288 5.24 -1.43 13.54
CA GLY A 288 3.86 -1.12 13.21
C GLY A 288 3.29 -2.15 12.23
N ASP A 289 4.05 -2.55 11.23
CA ASP A 289 3.62 -3.59 10.29
C ASP A 289 3.50 -4.96 10.92
N LEU A 290 4.46 -5.32 11.77
CA LEU A 290 4.39 -6.56 12.53
C LEU A 290 3.08 -6.59 13.33
N VAL A 291 2.75 -5.48 13.99
CA VAL A 291 1.49 -5.35 14.72
C VAL A 291 0.29 -5.49 13.77
N THR A 292 0.29 -4.81 12.63
CA THR A 292 -0.78 -4.87 11.62
C THR A 292 -1.03 -6.30 11.13
N MET A 293 -0.02 -7.01 10.63
CA MET A 293 -0.21 -8.35 10.07
C MET A 293 -0.58 -9.40 11.13
N PHE A 294 -0.10 -9.27 12.37
CA PHE A 294 -0.45 -10.23 13.43
C PHE A 294 -1.81 -9.96 14.09
N GLN A 295 -2.40 -8.77 13.94
CA GLN A 295 -3.74 -8.46 14.46
C GLN A 295 -4.83 -9.32 13.81
N GLY A 296 -4.68 -9.67 12.51
CA GLY A 296 -5.62 -10.53 11.80
C GLY A 296 -5.65 -12.00 12.29
N ALA A 297 -4.63 -12.43 13.05
CA ALA A 297 -4.47 -13.79 13.55
C ALA A 297 -4.57 -14.89 12.46
N LYS A 298 -3.98 -14.62 11.28
CA LYS A 298 -4.01 -15.53 10.11
C LYS A 298 -2.70 -16.30 9.86
N TYR A 299 -1.64 -15.98 10.60
CA TYR A 299 -0.33 -16.62 10.46
C TYR A 299 -0.43 -18.14 10.65
N GLU A 300 -0.05 -18.90 9.63
CA GLU A 300 -0.04 -20.38 9.62
C GLU A 300 -1.42 -21.02 9.90
N THR A 301 -2.53 -20.28 9.72
CA THR A 301 -3.88 -20.84 9.94
C THR A 301 -4.50 -21.42 8.68
N GLY A 302 -3.95 -21.10 7.51
CA GLY A 302 -4.52 -21.48 6.22
C GLY A 302 -5.83 -20.75 5.87
N LYS A 303 -6.12 -19.62 6.52
CA LYS A 303 -7.22 -18.74 6.14
C LYS A 303 -6.76 -17.78 5.05
N LEU A 304 -7.70 -17.26 4.27
CA LEU A 304 -7.41 -16.24 3.27
C LEU A 304 -6.82 -14.98 3.92
N ALA A 305 -5.64 -14.56 3.45
CA ALA A 305 -4.91 -13.40 3.92
C ALA A 305 -4.71 -12.39 2.77
N SER A 306 -4.92 -11.11 3.07
CA SER A 306 -4.57 -9.97 2.22
C SER A 306 -3.14 -9.51 2.44
N TRP A 307 -2.71 -8.47 1.72
CA TRP A 307 -1.41 -7.83 1.95
C TRP A 307 -1.24 -7.33 3.38
N ALA A 308 -2.23 -6.60 3.91
CA ALA A 308 -2.21 -6.09 5.28
C ALA A 308 -2.23 -7.21 6.34
N ASP A 309 -2.72 -8.39 5.99
CA ASP A 309 -2.62 -9.58 6.84
C ASP A 309 -1.26 -10.30 6.74
N GLY A 310 -0.37 -9.89 5.83
CA GLY A 310 0.96 -10.46 5.63
C GLY A 310 1.10 -11.43 4.44
N ASP A 311 0.18 -11.47 3.47
CA ASP A 311 0.37 -12.22 2.21
C ASP A 311 1.22 -11.41 1.20
N PHE A 312 2.54 -11.44 1.40
CA PHE A 312 3.47 -10.65 0.60
C PHE A 312 3.87 -11.32 -0.72
N ASN A 313 3.60 -12.62 -0.89
CA ASN A 313 3.93 -13.35 -2.13
C ASN A 313 2.71 -13.67 -3.03
N ASP A 314 1.53 -13.12 -2.73
CA ASP A 314 0.28 -13.31 -3.49
C ASP A 314 -0.11 -14.78 -3.65
N ASN A 315 -0.11 -15.54 -2.55
CA ASN A 315 -0.63 -16.91 -2.57
C ASN A 315 -1.95 -17.08 -1.80
N GLY A 316 -2.45 -15.99 -1.21
CA GLY A 316 -3.66 -15.91 -0.41
C GLY A 316 -3.48 -16.41 1.03
N ARG A 317 -2.25 -16.56 1.53
CA ARG A 317 -1.98 -17.12 2.87
C ARG A 317 -0.81 -16.41 3.53
N PHE A 318 -1.00 -16.03 4.79
CA PHE A 318 0.09 -15.53 5.62
C PHE A 318 0.87 -16.69 6.26
N THR A 319 2.09 -16.92 5.79
CA THR A 319 2.95 -18.01 6.24
C THR A 319 4.36 -17.52 6.54
N SER A 320 5.22 -18.43 7.00
CA SER A 320 6.64 -18.14 7.21
C SER A 320 7.38 -17.72 5.92
N GLN A 321 6.87 -18.09 4.74
CA GLN A 321 7.48 -17.68 3.47
C GLN A 321 7.34 -16.17 3.24
N ASP A 322 6.23 -15.59 3.68
CA ASP A 322 5.95 -14.16 3.57
C ASP A 322 6.84 -13.35 4.51
N LEU A 323 7.06 -13.83 5.73
CA LEU A 323 8.00 -13.21 6.66
C LEU A 323 9.44 -13.24 6.14
N VAL A 324 9.85 -14.35 5.49
CA VAL A 324 11.16 -14.44 4.84
C VAL A 324 11.24 -13.44 3.69
N LEU A 325 10.19 -13.29 2.88
CA LEU A 325 10.14 -12.31 1.80
C LEU A 325 10.24 -10.87 2.34
N ALA A 326 9.44 -10.53 3.34
CA ALA A 326 9.46 -9.23 4.00
C ALA A 326 10.85 -8.88 4.57
N LEU A 327 11.51 -9.83 5.26
CA LEU A 327 12.84 -9.60 5.82
C LEU A 327 13.94 -9.57 4.75
N ALA A 328 13.74 -10.23 3.61
CA ALA A 328 14.70 -10.24 2.50
C ALA A 328 14.61 -8.99 1.63
N GLU A 329 13.41 -8.43 1.45
CA GLU A 329 13.15 -7.35 0.47
C GLU A 329 12.69 -6.04 1.12
N GLY A 330 12.04 -6.08 2.28
CA GLY A 330 11.36 -4.95 2.91
C GLY A 330 12.22 -3.98 3.72
N ASN A 331 13.49 -4.32 3.99
CA ASN A 331 14.42 -3.48 4.76
C ASN A 331 13.86 -3.02 6.14
N TYR A 332 13.66 -3.97 7.06
CA TYR A 332 13.10 -3.67 8.39
C TYR A 332 13.88 -2.58 9.15
N VAL A 333 13.19 -1.52 9.58
CA VAL A 333 13.75 -0.44 10.40
C VAL A 333 13.24 -0.52 11.84
N THR A 334 14.12 -0.22 12.80
CA THR A 334 13.82 -0.39 14.23
C THR A 334 13.28 0.86 14.93
N SER A 335 13.13 1.99 14.22
CA SER A 335 12.49 3.20 14.74
C SER A 335 12.10 4.19 13.64
N ALA A 336 10.90 4.73 13.74
CA ALA A 336 10.40 5.88 12.99
C ALA A 336 11.46 7.00 12.88
N THR A 337 11.86 7.30 11.66
CA THR A 337 12.82 8.32 11.29
C THR A 337 12.17 9.72 11.38
N SER A 338 12.22 10.36 12.54
CA SER A 338 12.26 11.83 12.58
C SER A 338 13.60 12.30 13.14
N LEU A 339 14.54 12.58 12.24
CA LEU A 339 15.71 13.39 12.52
C LEU A 339 15.30 14.86 12.39
N ASP A 340 14.83 15.45 13.48
CA ASP A 340 14.63 16.90 13.56
C ASP A 340 16.01 17.57 13.70
N VAL A 341 16.59 18.03 12.59
CA VAL A 341 17.79 18.87 12.63
C VAL A 341 17.38 20.29 13.06
N ALA A 342 17.23 20.49 14.36
CA ALA A 342 17.04 21.81 14.92
C ALA A 342 18.36 22.59 14.88
N ASN A 343 18.52 23.45 13.87
CA ASN A 343 19.57 24.48 13.85
C ASN A 343 19.31 25.48 14.98
N ASN A 344 19.87 25.23 16.16
CA ASN A 344 19.96 26.26 17.19
C ASN A 344 21.07 27.25 16.81
N GLU A 345 20.65 28.44 16.41
CA GLU A 345 21.48 29.54 15.94
C GLU A 345 22.72 29.84 16.82
N ALA A 346 23.89 30.02 16.18
CA ALA A 346 24.77 31.17 16.40
C ALA A 346 25.89 31.29 15.33
N SER A 347 25.70 32.25 14.42
CA SER A 347 26.68 33.13 13.77
C SER A 347 27.94 32.60 13.08
N ASN A 348 28.12 33.12 11.84
CA ASN A 348 29.31 33.23 10.99
C ASN A 348 29.52 32.12 9.96
N ASP A 349 28.82 32.26 8.82
CA ASP A 349 29.21 31.94 7.43
C ASP A 349 29.82 30.54 7.13
N ALA A 350 29.75 29.62 8.07
CA ALA A 350 30.12 28.23 7.89
C ALA A 350 28.84 27.41 7.70
N THR A 351 28.59 26.94 6.47
CA THR A 351 27.61 25.88 6.25
C THR A 351 28.17 24.61 6.87
N VAL A 352 27.38 23.98 7.75
CA VAL A 352 27.64 22.66 8.30
C VAL A 352 26.53 21.75 7.79
N GLU A 353 26.90 20.81 6.93
CA GLU A 353 26.02 19.77 6.43
C GLU A 353 26.33 18.48 7.19
N ILE A 354 25.29 17.84 7.72
CA ILE A 354 25.39 16.56 8.42
C ILE A 354 24.55 15.57 7.62
N THR A 355 25.18 14.51 7.12
CA THR A 355 24.51 13.49 6.32
C THR A 355 24.65 12.15 7.03
N TYR A 356 23.52 11.50 7.30
CA TYR A 356 23.46 10.14 7.80
C TYR A 356 23.19 9.18 6.64
N ASP A 357 24.02 8.15 6.50
CA ASP A 357 23.80 7.07 5.54
C ASP A 357 23.07 5.94 6.24
N ALA A 358 21.81 5.73 5.89
CA ALA A 358 20.97 4.69 6.49
C ALA A 358 21.35 3.27 6.08
N GLY A 359 22.07 3.08 4.95
CA GLY A 359 22.53 1.77 4.50
C GLY A 359 23.81 1.30 5.20
N THR A 360 24.65 2.24 5.66
CA THR A 360 25.92 1.92 6.33
C THR A 360 25.95 2.27 7.82
N GLY A 361 25.08 3.17 8.28
CA GLY A 361 25.05 3.71 9.64
C GLY A 361 26.04 4.85 9.89
N ASP A 362 26.74 5.31 8.85
CA ASP A 362 27.76 6.35 8.97
C ASP A 362 27.16 7.76 9.08
N LEU A 363 27.85 8.62 9.82
CA LEU A 363 27.49 10.02 9.98
C LEU A 363 28.64 10.90 9.47
N SER A 364 28.40 11.60 8.36
CA SER A 364 29.36 12.49 7.74
C SER A 364 29.04 13.94 8.10
N VAL A 365 30.09 14.73 8.37
CA VAL A 365 29.96 16.14 8.70
C VAL A 365 30.86 16.94 7.77
N ASN A 366 30.25 17.77 6.94
CA ASN A 366 30.93 18.64 6.01
C ASN A 366 30.76 20.10 6.45
N ALA A 367 31.86 20.72 6.85
CA ALA A 367 31.87 22.12 7.29
C ALA A 367 32.77 22.96 6.38
N SER A 368 32.27 24.12 5.94
CA SER A 368 33.04 25.06 5.13
C SER A 368 34.12 25.81 5.92
N ALA A 369 34.13 25.70 7.25
CA ALA A 369 35.18 26.19 8.15
C ALA A 369 35.60 25.15 9.19
N MET A 370 36.74 25.38 9.86
CA MET A 370 37.20 24.49 10.95
C MET A 370 36.27 24.58 12.17
N LEU A 371 35.75 23.44 12.60
CA LEU A 371 34.95 23.32 13.82
C LEU A 371 35.88 23.28 15.05
N SER A 372 35.58 24.09 16.06
CA SER A 372 36.29 24.07 17.35
C SER A 372 35.68 23.05 18.32
N THR A 373 34.38 22.81 18.19
CA THR A 373 33.61 21.80 18.94
C THR A 373 32.48 21.29 18.06
N LEU A 374 32.24 19.99 18.07
CA LEU A 374 31.06 19.35 17.49
C LEU A 374 30.41 18.51 18.59
N GLN A 375 29.15 18.79 18.92
CA GLN A 375 28.40 18.06 19.92
C GLN A 375 27.22 17.36 19.26
N ILE A 376 27.22 16.04 19.26
CA ILE A 376 26.12 15.21 18.74
C ILE A 376 25.38 14.65 19.95
N ASN A 377 24.16 15.12 20.17
CA ASN A 377 23.28 14.63 21.24
C ASN A 377 22.24 13.69 20.62
N SER A 378 22.24 12.42 21.00
CA SER A 378 21.21 11.47 20.54
C SER A 378 20.09 11.35 21.57
N ALA A 379 18.95 11.97 21.30
CA ALA A 379 17.77 11.89 22.16
C ALA A 379 17.18 10.47 22.23
N ALA A 380 17.37 9.67 21.18
CA ALA A 380 16.92 8.28 21.08
C ALA A 380 17.98 7.24 21.50
N GLN A 381 19.16 7.67 21.99
CA GLN A 381 20.31 6.80 22.28
C GLN A 381 20.82 5.97 21.09
N LEU A 382 20.76 6.51 19.87
CA LEU A 382 21.38 5.94 18.66
C LEU A 382 22.90 5.75 18.87
N PHE A 383 23.52 6.62 19.66
CA PHE A 383 24.89 6.47 20.14
C PHE A 383 24.88 6.28 21.66
N ARG A 384 25.27 5.10 22.15
CA ARG A 384 25.47 4.82 23.57
C ARG A 384 26.95 4.79 23.90
N ALA A 385 27.34 5.55 24.92
CA ALA A 385 28.57 5.32 25.67
C ALA A 385 28.18 4.99 27.11
N ASP A 386 28.90 4.07 27.76
CA ASP A 386 28.62 3.72 29.14
C ASP A 386 28.66 4.96 30.05
N ALA A 387 27.78 4.96 31.06
CA ALA A 387 27.67 6.04 32.02
C ALA A 387 29.02 6.30 32.71
N GLY A 388 29.65 7.44 32.38
CA GLY A 388 30.94 7.86 32.94
C GLY A 388 32.09 7.96 31.92
N ILE A 389 31.89 7.57 30.67
CA ILE A 389 32.89 7.79 29.61
C ILE A 389 32.59 9.12 28.91
N GLY A 390 33.27 10.19 29.33
CA GLY A 390 33.39 11.37 28.48
C GLY A 390 34.31 11.06 27.31
N PHE A 391 33.91 11.37 26.08
CA PHE A 391 34.79 11.37 24.91
C PHE A 391 35.83 12.49 25.03
N ASN A 392 36.77 12.34 25.96
CA ASN A 392 37.95 13.20 26.08
C ASN A 392 39.12 12.52 25.36
N GLY A 393 39.05 12.50 24.04
CA GLY A 393 40.16 12.15 23.15
C GLY A 393 40.50 13.35 22.28
N ILE A 394 41.80 13.66 22.16
CA ILE A 394 42.28 14.72 21.26
C ILE A 394 42.07 14.25 19.82
N PHE A 395 41.18 14.95 19.10
CA PHE A 395 40.97 14.79 17.67
C PHE A 395 42.28 15.12 16.92
N ASP A 396 42.88 14.16 16.22
CA ASP A 396 44.04 14.43 15.37
C ASP A 396 43.60 14.73 13.94
N VAL A 397 44.12 15.82 13.38
CA VAL A 397 43.80 16.34 12.05
C VAL A 397 44.96 16.04 11.12
N LEU A 398 44.86 14.97 10.33
CA LEU A 398 45.80 14.73 9.24
C LEU A 398 45.46 15.67 8.06
N ARG A 399 46.41 16.55 7.72
CA ARG A 399 46.22 17.74 6.89
C ARG A 399 46.15 17.53 5.36
N ALA A 400 45.92 16.34 4.84
CA ALA A 400 45.94 16.14 3.37
C ALA A 400 44.58 15.83 2.74
N ASP A 401 43.62 15.35 3.52
CA ASP A 401 42.36 14.81 3.03
C ASP A 401 41.40 14.84 4.22
N LYS A 402 40.35 15.65 4.12
CA LYS A 402 39.36 15.90 5.18
C LYS A 402 38.47 14.68 5.46
N LEU A 403 39.08 13.53 5.75
CA LEU A 403 38.40 12.33 6.20
C LEU A 403 38.57 12.23 7.73
N PHE A 404 37.44 12.24 8.44
CA PHE A 404 37.43 11.84 9.85
C PHE A 404 37.53 10.31 9.88
N ARG A 405 38.63 9.77 10.42
CA ARG A 405 38.79 8.32 10.63
C ARG A 405 38.84 8.03 12.13
N MET A 406 37.93 7.17 12.60
CA MET A 406 38.06 6.54 13.90
C MET A 406 38.93 5.29 13.73
N ALA A 407 40.15 5.30 14.29
CA ALA A 407 40.98 4.10 14.32
C ALA A 407 40.58 3.24 15.54
N PRO A 408 40.16 1.98 15.37
CA PRO A 408 39.80 1.11 16.49
C PRO A 408 41.03 0.54 17.22
N GLY A 409 42.21 1.18 17.09
CA GLY A 409 43.45 0.78 17.76
C GLY A 409 43.47 1.00 19.28
N GLY A 410 42.31 1.21 19.91
CA GLY A 410 42.18 1.48 21.34
C GLY A 410 41.16 0.62 22.09
N LEU A 411 40.52 -0.35 21.43
CA LEU A 411 39.61 -1.27 22.10
C LEU A 411 40.39 -2.34 22.86
N ASN A 412 40.80 -2.01 24.09
CA ASN A 412 41.20 -3.00 25.10
C ASN A 412 39.97 -3.56 25.86
N ALA A 413 38.80 -3.63 25.22
CA ALA A 413 37.59 -4.20 25.79
C ALA A 413 37.19 -5.43 24.96
N GLN A 414 37.12 -6.59 25.61
CA GLN A 414 36.57 -7.81 25.01
C GLN A 414 35.11 -7.55 24.62
N LEU A 415 34.79 -7.72 23.34
CA LEU A 415 33.41 -7.81 22.87
C LEU A 415 32.77 -9.04 23.54
N SER A 416 31.59 -8.90 24.16
CA SER A 416 30.82 -10.02 24.70
C SER A 416 29.34 -9.86 24.34
N LEU A 417 28.74 -10.89 23.73
CA LEU A 417 27.35 -10.88 23.27
C LEU A 417 26.33 -11.29 24.36
N GLY A 418 26.78 -11.61 25.57
CA GLY A 418 25.89 -11.90 26.71
C GLY A 418 24.87 -13.03 26.45
N SER A 419 23.72 -12.98 27.14
CA SER A 419 22.71 -14.06 27.16
C SER A 419 21.74 -14.07 25.96
N VAL A 420 22.08 -13.36 24.87
CA VAL A 420 21.19 -13.16 23.71
C VAL A 420 21.38 -14.23 22.63
N LEU A 421 22.31 -15.17 22.83
CA LEU A 421 22.57 -16.25 21.87
C LEU A 421 21.42 -17.28 21.82
N PRO A 422 20.81 -17.52 20.65
CA PRO A 422 19.87 -18.62 20.46
C PRO A 422 20.54 -19.95 20.80
N THR A 423 19.78 -20.86 21.43
CA THR A 423 20.29 -22.19 21.81
C THR A 423 20.86 -22.93 20.59
N GLY A 424 22.18 -23.08 20.52
CA GLY A 424 22.88 -23.81 19.45
C GLY A 424 23.88 -23.03 18.61
N LEU A 425 24.03 -21.72 18.81
CA LEU A 425 25.08 -20.89 18.17
C LEU A 425 26.16 -20.50 19.17
N SER A 426 27.43 -20.72 18.84
CA SER A 426 28.55 -20.28 19.68
C SER A 426 29.01 -18.87 19.30
N GLU A 427 29.42 -18.09 20.30
CA GLU A 427 29.97 -16.74 20.12
C GLU A 427 31.22 -16.75 19.22
N ASP A 428 32.00 -17.83 19.29
CA ASP A 428 33.19 -18.05 18.47
C ASP A 428 32.85 -18.21 16.97
N ASP A 429 31.70 -18.79 16.63
CA ASP A 429 31.27 -18.95 15.23
C ASP A 429 30.96 -17.58 14.60
N LEU A 430 30.30 -16.68 15.35
CA LEU A 430 29.94 -15.33 14.90
C LEU A 430 31.15 -14.41 14.76
N LEU A 431 32.10 -14.49 15.71
CA LEU A 431 33.30 -13.65 15.67
C LEU A 431 34.28 -14.08 14.57
N SER A 432 34.19 -15.32 14.09
CA SER A 432 35.06 -15.83 13.02
C SER A 432 34.71 -15.31 11.62
N ASP A 433 33.47 -14.84 11.41
CA ASP A 433 33.00 -14.27 10.13
C ASP A 433 33.29 -12.77 9.96
N ILE A 434 33.80 -12.11 11.01
CA ILE A 434 34.16 -10.68 10.98
C ILE A 434 35.66 -10.57 10.67
N GLN A 435 36.03 -10.46 9.39
CA GLN A 435 37.40 -10.12 9.01
C GLN A 435 37.64 -8.61 9.10
N PHE A 436 38.65 -8.22 9.88
CA PHE A 436 39.18 -6.86 9.93
C PHE A 436 40.44 -6.79 9.06
N ASP A 437 40.47 -5.87 8.10
CA ASP A 437 41.67 -5.51 7.32
C ASP A 437 42.17 -4.13 7.75
#